data_AF-A0A3S0LFQ9-F1
#
_entry.id   AF-A0A3S0LFQ9-F1
#
_cell.length_a   1.000
_cell.length_b   1.000
_cell.length_c   1.000
_cell.angle_alpha   90.00
_cell.angle_beta   90.00
_cell.angle_gamma   90.00
#
_symmetry.space_group_name_H-M   'P 1'
#
loop_
_entity.id
_entity.type
_entity.pdbx_description
1 polymer ?
#
loop_
_entity_poly.entity_id
_entity_poly.type
_entity_poly.pdbx_seq_one_letter_code
_entity_poly.pdbx_strand_id
1 'polypeptide(L)'
;MATLAQLESALDQLLDHPAGLKHYQLVRVVEEKAYEAYVFGLCLRAVRELKGAPTLRGISGPPTPFVFRGAPGQIHSTYRNYGYATFSLGTHQFEIHCGVEFKGTSGMTHEIDVCIMKAAEASACRLNPADPKAASVVAAWECKFYSGGLDKSLGRAFVGLMSDLGTKHRISGMCSNNSHQGLKDYFSPKNRPDPHFQLSPLYPDNEKLFVSELAVALRKMVSG
;
A
#
# COMPACT_ATOMS: atom_id res chain seq x y z
N MET A 1 -4.93 20.08 6.35
CA MET A 1 -4.87 18.61 6.50
C MET A 1 -6.24 18.05 6.16
N ALA A 2 -6.32 16.93 5.44
CA ALA A 2 -7.61 16.28 5.18
C ALA A 2 -8.24 15.81 6.50
N THR A 3 -9.57 15.86 6.61
CA THR A 3 -10.28 15.25 7.74
C THR A 3 -10.50 13.75 7.49
N LEU A 4 -10.85 13.00 8.53
CA LEU A 4 -11.29 11.60 8.38
C LEU A 4 -12.37 11.46 7.29
N ALA A 5 -13.41 12.30 7.35
CA ALA A 5 -14.50 12.27 6.36
C ALA A 5 -14.02 12.56 4.93
N GLN A 6 -13.02 13.42 4.74
CA GLN A 6 -12.45 13.68 3.41
C GLN A 6 -11.64 12.48 2.90
N LEU A 7 -10.89 11.79 3.78
CA LEU A 7 -10.18 10.55 3.42
C LEU A 7 -11.17 9.43 3.07
N GLU A 8 -12.22 9.26 3.87
CA GLU A 8 -13.27 8.26 3.65
C GLU A 8 -14.03 8.52 2.35
N SER A 9 -14.36 9.78 2.04
CA SER A 9 -15.02 10.16 0.79
C SER A 9 -14.13 9.93 -0.44
N ALA A 10 -12.82 10.19 -0.32
CA ALA A 10 -11.87 9.93 -1.41
C ALA A 10 -11.67 8.42 -1.61
N LEU A 11 -11.54 7.67 -0.52
CA LEU A 11 -11.47 6.21 -0.52
C LEU A 11 -12.69 5.59 -1.19
N ASP A 12 -13.89 6.07 -0.88
CA ASP A 12 -15.13 5.60 -1.49
C ASP A 12 -15.09 5.61 -3.03
N GLN A 13 -14.60 6.72 -3.60
CA GLN A 13 -14.44 6.89 -5.04
C GLN A 13 -13.32 6.03 -5.61
N LEU A 14 -12.21 5.90 -4.89
CA LEU A 14 -11.04 5.13 -5.33
C LEU A 14 -11.28 3.62 -5.25
N LEU A 15 -12.03 3.16 -4.26
CA LEU A 15 -12.33 1.75 -4.07
C LEU A 15 -13.24 1.24 -5.19
N ASP A 16 -14.22 2.05 -5.61
CA ASP A 16 -15.20 1.71 -6.67
C ASP A 16 -15.79 0.33 -6.41
N HIS A 17 -16.30 0.14 -5.18
CA HIS A 17 -16.72 -1.16 -4.71
C HIS A 17 -17.97 -1.62 -5.48
N PRO A 18 -18.08 -2.90 -5.92
CA PRO A 18 -19.21 -3.37 -6.75
C PRO A 18 -20.59 -3.22 -6.10
N ALA A 19 -20.65 -3.25 -4.77
CA ALA A 19 -21.89 -3.01 -4.01
C ALA A 19 -22.24 -1.51 -3.85
N GLY A 20 -21.41 -0.60 -4.34
CA GLY A 20 -21.58 0.85 -4.21
C GLY A 20 -20.69 1.49 -3.13
N LEU A 21 -20.91 2.78 -2.89
CA LEU A 21 -20.18 3.56 -1.89
C LEU A 21 -20.44 3.05 -0.47
N LYS A 22 -19.50 3.28 0.44
CA LYS A 22 -19.51 2.90 1.86
C LYS A 22 -19.61 1.40 2.13
N HIS A 23 -19.34 0.56 1.13
CA HIS A 23 -19.22 -0.89 1.29
C HIS A 23 -17.81 -1.34 1.69
N TYR A 24 -17.22 -0.65 2.66
CA TYR A 24 -15.96 -1.02 3.30
C TYR A 24 -16.06 -0.83 4.82
N GLN A 25 -15.09 -1.40 5.53
CA GLN A 25 -14.96 -1.25 6.97
C GLN A 25 -13.50 -0.98 7.30
N LEU A 26 -13.24 0.13 8.01
CA LEU A 26 -11.98 0.31 8.73
C LEU A 26 -12.11 -0.39 10.09
N VAL A 27 -11.24 -1.35 10.38
CA VAL A 27 -11.25 -2.03 11.70
C VAL A 27 -10.98 -1.03 12.83
N ARG A 28 -10.18 0.01 12.58
CA ARG A 28 -10.03 1.17 13.44
C ARG A 28 -10.40 2.42 12.66
N VAL A 29 -11.38 3.16 13.15
CA VAL A 29 -11.91 4.37 12.51
C VAL A 29 -11.12 5.58 13.04
N VAL A 30 -9.94 5.79 12.48
CA VAL A 30 -9.01 6.89 12.80
C VAL A 30 -8.34 7.38 11.53
N GLU A 31 -7.87 8.62 11.49
CA GLU A 31 -7.32 9.25 10.29
C GLU A 31 -6.14 8.48 9.70
N GLU A 32 -5.24 7.94 10.54
CA GLU A 32 -4.08 7.16 10.09
C GLU A 32 -4.50 5.93 9.27
N LYS A 33 -5.52 5.20 9.72
CA LYS A 33 -6.01 4.00 9.02
C LYS A 33 -6.87 4.33 7.81
N ALA A 34 -7.62 5.42 7.86
CA ALA A 34 -8.28 5.95 6.66
C ALA A 34 -7.26 6.41 5.61
N TYR A 35 -6.13 6.96 6.04
CA TYR A 35 -5.05 7.40 5.16
C TYR A 35 -4.35 6.23 4.47
N GLU A 36 -4.03 5.15 5.19
CA GLU A 36 -3.53 3.90 4.60
C GLU A 36 -4.49 3.33 3.56
N ALA A 37 -5.78 3.26 3.89
CA ALA A 37 -6.81 2.79 2.96
C ALA A 37 -6.95 3.70 1.73
N TYR A 38 -6.83 5.02 1.90
CA TYR A 38 -6.79 5.98 0.80
C TYR A 38 -5.58 5.76 -0.12
N VAL A 39 -4.37 5.53 0.42
CA VAL A 39 -3.17 5.20 -0.39
C VAL A 39 -3.35 3.88 -1.13
N PHE A 40 -3.97 2.87 -0.51
CA PHE A 40 -4.40 1.65 -1.20
C PHE A 40 -5.34 1.96 -2.38
N GLY A 41 -6.30 2.86 -2.19
CA GLY A 41 -7.19 3.35 -3.24
C GLY A 41 -6.44 3.99 -4.41
N LEU A 42 -5.40 4.79 -4.13
CA LEU A 42 -4.54 5.36 -5.17
C LEU A 42 -3.77 4.27 -5.94
N CYS A 43 -3.36 3.19 -5.28
CA CYS A 43 -2.76 2.04 -5.95
C CYS A 43 -3.75 1.38 -6.94
N LEU A 44 -5.02 1.24 -6.57
CA LEU A 44 -6.07 0.76 -7.49
C LEU A 44 -6.20 1.68 -8.70
N ARG A 45 -6.19 3.00 -8.49
CA ARG A 45 -6.23 3.98 -9.59
C ARG A 45 -5.05 3.82 -10.55
N ALA A 46 -3.84 3.61 -10.04
CA ALA A 46 -2.66 3.36 -10.90
C ALA A 46 -2.81 2.09 -11.76
N VAL A 47 -3.39 1.03 -11.20
CA VAL A 47 -3.71 -0.18 -11.98
C VAL A 47 -4.72 0.12 -13.09
N ARG A 48 -5.77 0.91 -12.80
CA ARG A 48 -6.77 1.31 -13.80
C ARG A 48 -6.16 2.17 -14.92
N GLU A 49 -5.19 3.05 -14.62
CA GLU A 49 -4.47 3.83 -15.65
C GLU A 49 -3.64 2.96 -16.60
N LEU A 50 -3.23 1.78 -16.15
CA LEU A 50 -2.62 0.75 -17.00
C LEU A 50 -3.62 -0.10 -17.78
N LYS A 51 -4.91 0.27 -17.76
CA LYS A 51 -6.03 -0.54 -18.28
C LYS A 51 -6.15 -1.90 -17.59
N GLY A 52 -5.54 -2.06 -16.42
CA GLY A 52 -5.77 -3.20 -15.55
C GLY A 52 -7.15 -3.12 -14.90
N ALA A 53 -7.72 -4.29 -14.57
CA ALA A 53 -9.00 -4.40 -13.89
C ALA A 53 -8.78 -4.95 -12.47
N PRO A 54 -8.51 -4.10 -11.47
CA PRO A 54 -8.35 -4.58 -10.10
C PRO A 54 -9.69 -5.13 -9.60
N THR A 55 -9.65 -6.30 -8.99
CA THR A 55 -10.81 -6.96 -8.39
C THR A 55 -10.63 -7.07 -6.89
N LEU A 56 -11.59 -6.56 -6.13
CA LEU A 56 -11.60 -6.67 -4.68
C LEU A 56 -11.93 -8.11 -4.26
N ARG A 57 -11.25 -8.59 -3.22
CA ARG A 57 -11.36 -9.95 -2.67
C ARG A 57 -11.36 -9.88 -1.15
N GLY A 58 -12.03 -10.84 -0.52
CA GLY A 58 -11.86 -11.14 0.89
C GLY A 58 -11.08 -12.44 1.03
N ILE A 59 -10.30 -12.59 2.11
CA ILE A 59 -9.50 -13.81 2.34
C ILE A 59 -10.35 -15.07 2.62
N SER A 60 -11.62 -14.94 3.01
CA SER A 60 -12.51 -16.06 3.33
C SER A 60 -13.87 -16.01 2.61
N GLY A 61 -14.05 -15.11 1.63
CA GLY A 61 -15.29 -14.98 0.87
C GLY A 61 -15.42 -13.66 0.10
N PRO A 62 -16.64 -13.32 -0.35
CA PRO A 62 -16.91 -12.03 -1.00
C PRO A 62 -16.51 -10.85 -0.11
N PRO A 63 -15.95 -9.77 -0.67
CA PRO A 63 -15.50 -8.60 0.10
C PRO A 63 -16.67 -7.68 0.46
N THR A 64 -17.73 -8.16 1.09
CA THR A 64 -18.90 -7.32 1.42
C THR A 64 -19.20 -7.37 2.91
N PRO A 65 -18.67 -6.40 3.71
CA PRO A 65 -17.89 -5.23 3.30
C PRO A 65 -16.42 -5.56 2.96
N PHE A 66 -15.73 -4.65 2.28
CA PHE A 66 -14.27 -4.71 2.11
C PHE A 66 -13.58 -4.29 3.42
N VAL A 67 -12.92 -5.23 4.12
CA VAL A 67 -12.38 -4.97 5.46
C VAL A 67 -10.90 -4.57 5.42
N PHE A 68 -10.60 -3.31 5.71
CA PHE A 68 -9.22 -2.84 5.90
C PHE A 68 -8.69 -3.21 7.29
N ARG A 69 -7.42 -3.63 7.35
CA ARG A 69 -6.75 -3.93 8.63
C ARG A 69 -6.64 -2.68 9.49
N GLY A 70 -6.67 -2.85 10.80
CA GLY A 70 -6.45 -1.79 11.78
C GLY A 70 -5.12 -1.91 12.54
N ALA A 71 -4.38 -2.98 12.28
CA ALA A 71 -3.12 -3.33 12.91
C ALA A 71 -2.34 -4.28 11.99
N PRO A 72 -1.03 -4.39 12.18
CA PRO A 72 -0.22 -5.38 11.47
C PRO A 72 -0.81 -6.77 11.58
N GLY A 73 -0.61 -7.57 10.55
CA GLY A 73 -0.78 -8.99 10.70
C GLY A 73 -0.52 -9.81 9.46
N GLN A 74 -0.73 -11.10 9.65
CA GLN A 74 -0.33 -12.09 8.69
C GLN A 74 -1.31 -12.23 7.52
N ILE A 75 -0.76 -12.48 6.33
CA ILE A 75 -1.56 -12.69 5.11
C ILE A 75 -2.42 -13.95 5.19
N HIS A 76 -1.98 -14.94 5.98
CA HIS A 76 -2.64 -16.21 6.24
C HIS A 76 -3.56 -16.19 7.46
N SER A 77 -3.79 -15.00 8.05
CA SER A 77 -4.76 -14.84 9.14
C SER A 77 -6.16 -15.29 8.69
N THR A 78 -6.93 -15.87 9.60
CA THR A 78 -8.35 -16.22 9.39
C THR A 78 -9.28 -15.41 10.31
N TYR A 79 -8.73 -14.43 11.03
CA TYR A 79 -9.44 -13.73 12.11
C TYR A 79 -10.63 -12.89 11.63
N ARG A 80 -10.51 -12.23 10.47
CA ARG A 80 -11.58 -11.50 9.78
C ARG A 80 -11.46 -11.72 8.29
N ASN A 81 -12.53 -11.48 7.54
CA ASN A 81 -12.48 -11.49 6.08
C ASN A 81 -11.78 -10.24 5.54
N TYR A 82 -10.48 -10.08 5.83
CA TYR A 82 -9.69 -8.94 5.39
C TYR A 82 -9.70 -8.80 3.88
N GLY A 83 -9.82 -7.56 3.42
CA GLY A 83 -9.87 -7.19 2.03
C GLY A 83 -8.48 -7.09 1.41
N TYR A 84 -8.38 -7.49 0.16
CA TYR A 84 -7.21 -7.25 -0.70
C TYR A 84 -7.69 -7.10 -2.15
N ALA A 85 -6.86 -6.54 -3.03
CA ALA A 85 -7.21 -6.43 -4.45
C ALA A 85 -6.29 -7.30 -5.30
N THR A 86 -6.84 -8.03 -6.27
CA THR A 86 -6.09 -8.79 -7.27
C THR A 86 -6.10 -8.06 -8.59
N PHE A 87 -5.01 -8.09 -9.36
CA PHE A 87 -5.01 -7.61 -10.74
C PHE A 87 -3.97 -8.35 -11.59
N SER A 88 -4.05 -8.19 -12.91
CA SER A 88 -3.10 -8.77 -13.86
C SER A 88 -2.57 -7.70 -14.82
N LEU A 89 -1.29 -7.82 -15.15
CA LEU A 89 -0.64 -7.02 -16.18
C LEU A 89 0.19 -7.97 -17.06
N GLY A 90 -0.30 -8.24 -18.28
CA GLY A 90 0.25 -9.30 -19.11
C GLY A 90 0.09 -10.68 -18.45
N THR A 91 1.17 -11.45 -18.39
CA THR A 91 1.22 -12.78 -17.74
C THR A 91 1.42 -12.72 -16.23
N HIS A 92 1.60 -11.53 -15.66
CA HIS A 92 1.90 -11.35 -14.24
C HIS A 92 0.64 -11.06 -13.44
N GLN A 93 0.54 -11.69 -12.26
CA GLN A 93 -0.58 -11.53 -11.33
C GLN A 93 -0.09 -10.97 -10.00
N PHE A 94 -0.83 -10.00 -9.48
CA PHE A 94 -0.44 -9.24 -8.29
C PHE A 94 -1.60 -9.12 -7.30
N GLU A 95 -1.24 -8.84 -6.05
CA GLU A 95 -2.15 -8.46 -4.99
C GLU A 95 -1.73 -7.14 -4.35
N ILE A 96 -2.70 -6.30 -4.00
CA ILE A 96 -2.53 -5.09 -3.18
C ILE A 96 -3.07 -5.39 -1.78
N HIS A 97 -2.33 -5.01 -0.75
CA HIS A 97 -2.68 -5.24 0.66
C HIS A 97 -2.42 -4.01 1.52
N CYS A 98 -3.10 -3.94 2.67
CA CYS A 98 -2.81 -3.01 3.76
C CYS A 98 -2.36 -3.78 5.01
N GLY A 99 -1.34 -3.27 5.72
CA GLY A 99 -0.92 -3.74 7.05
C GLY A 99 -0.52 -5.21 7.09
N VAL A 100 0.19 -5.69 6.06
CA VAL A 100 0.67 -7.08 6.00
C VAL A 100 2.12 -7.16 6.46
N GLU A 101 2.39 -8.19 7.25
CA GLU A 101 3.72 -8.53 7.74
C GLU A 101 4.51 -9.36 6.72
N PHE A 102 5.80 -9.03 6.56
CA PHE A 102 6.74 -9.68 5.65
C PHE A 102 8.01 -10.09 6.40
N LYS A 103 8.56 -11.25 6.05
CA LYS A 103 9.85 -11.70 6.56
C LYS A 103 10.99 -11.09 5.75
N GLY A 104 11.76 -10.23 6.41
CA GLY A 104 12.98 -9.59 5.89
C GLY A 104 14.12 -10.59 5.70
N THR A 105 15.20 -10.15 5.06
CA THR A 105 16.39 -10.99 4.80
C THR A 105 17.16 -11.34 6.07
N SER A 106 17.06 -10.52 7.13
CA SER A 106 17.52 -10.80 8.48
C SER A 106 16.71 -11.89 9.21
N GLY A 107 15.52 -12.23 8.70
CA GLY A 107 14.55 -13.10 9.36
C GLY A 107 13.59 -12.38 10.31
N MET A 108 13.77 -11.07 10.55
CA MET A 108 12.80 -10.23 11.26
C MET A 108 11.54 -10.01 10.43
N THR A 109 10.43 -9.78 11.12
CA THR A 109 9.13 -9.48 10.51
C THR A 109 8.91 -7.98 10.49
N HIS A 110 8.47 -7.47 9.35
CA HIS A 110 8.19 -6.05 9.12
C HIS A 110 6.78 -5.87 8.58
N GLU A 111 6.00 -4.99 9.18
CA GLU A 111 4.75 -4.52 8.59
C GLU A 111 5.06 -3.59 7.42
N ILE A 112 4.29 -3.71 6.33
CA ILE A 112 4.21 -2.69 5.29
C ILE A 112 2.79 -2.14 5.29
N ASP A 113 2.65 -0.84 5.52
CA ASP A 113 1.34 -0.15 5.63
C ASP A 113 0.49 -0.38 4.36
N VAL A 114 1.07 -0.22 3.17
CA VAL A 114 0.46 -0.59 1.89
C VAL A 114 1.49 -1.24 0.98
N CYS A 115 1.16 -2.38 0.36
CA CYS A 115 2.08 -3.05 -0.55
C CYS A 115 1.39 -3.63 -1.80
N ILE A 116 2.18 -3.82 -2.85
CA ILE A 116 1.87 -4.70 -3.98
C ILE A 116 2.83 -5.88 -3.95
N MET A 117 2.32 -7.11 -4.06
CA MET A 117 3.11 -8.33 -4.07
C MET A 117 2.67 -9.31 -5.16
N LYS A 118 3.48 -10.33 -5.44
CA LYS A 118 3.13 -11.40 -6.39
C LYS A 118 2.00 -12.28 -5.85
N ALA A 119 0.96 -12.51 -6.64
CA ALA A 119 -0.22 -13.28 -6.23
C ALA A 119 0.10 -14.75 -5.93
N ALA A 120 1.06 -15.35 -6.65
CA ALA A 120 1.49 -16.73 -6.42
C ALA A 120 2.09 -16.93 -5.01
N GLU A 121 2.94 -16.00 -4.56
CA GLU A 121 3.54 -16.03 -3.23
C GLU A 121 2.48 -15.82 -2.13
N ALA A 122 1.57 -14.85 -2.34
CA ALA A 122 0.47 -14.60 -1.42
C ALA A 122 -0.43 -15.84 -1.24
N SER A 123 -0.76 -16.51 -2.34
CA SER A 123 -1.57 -17.73 -2.35
C SER A 123 -0.84 -18.90 -1.69
N ALA A 124 0.46 -19.06 -1.94
CA ALA A 124 1.27 -20.07 -1.29
C ALA A 124 1.33 -19.87 0.23
N CYS A 125 1.51 -18.63 0.70
CA CYS A 125 1.49 -18.28 2.12
C CYS A 125 0.15 -18.56 2.79
N ARG A 126 -0.97 -18.34 2.10
CA ARG A 126 -2.31 -18.67 2.62
C ARG A 126 -2.56 -20.19 2.66
N LEU A 127 -2.04 -20.94 1.69
CA LEU A 127 -2.19 -22.41 1.63
C LEU A 127 -1.28 -23.13 2.63
N ASN A 128 -0.05 -22.67 2.79
CA ASN A 128 0.92 -23.16 3.75
C ASN A 128 1.29 -22.00 4.70
N PRO A 129 0.59 -21.86 5.83
CA PRO A 129 0.67 -20.70 6.73
C PRO A 129 2.10 -20.25 7.03
N ALA A 130 2.52 -19.18 6.36
CA ALA A 130 3.82 -18.57 6.51
C ALA A 130 3.77 -17.10 6.11
N ASP A 131 4.74 -16.33 6.62
CA ASP A 131 4.91 -14.92 6.28
C ASP A 131 5.52 -14.81 4.88
N PRO A 132 5.03 -13.90 4.03
CA PRO A 132 5.62 -13.67 2.72
C PRO A 132 7.09 -13.25 2.82
N LYS A 133 7.91 -13.78 1.93
CA LYS A 133 9.32 -13.38 1.83
C LYS A 133 9.40 -11.98 1.25
N ALA A 134 10.40 -11.20 1.67
CA ALA A 134 10.69 -9.89 1.10
C ALA A 134 10.78 -9.87 -0.44
N ALA A 135 11.30 -10.94 -1.06
CA ALA A 135 11.40 -11.09 -2.51
C ALA A 135 10.05 -11.13 -3.27
N SER A 136 8.93 -11.28 -2.55
CA SER A 136 7.58 -11.25 -3.11
C SER A 136 7.04 -9.82 -3.30
N VAL A 137 7.61 -8.84 -2.59
CA VAL A 137 7.21 -7.44 -2.62
C VAL A 137 7.65 -6.79 -3.93
N VAL A 138 6.69 -6.14 -4.59
CA VAL A 138 6.89 -5.38 -5.83
C VAL A 138 6.91 -3.89 -5.54
N ALA A 139 5.98 -3.43 -4.70
CA ALA A 139 5.91 -2.05 -4.26
C ALA A 139 5.55 -1.98 -2.77
N ALA A 140 6.08 -0.98 -2.06
CA ALA A 140 5.90 -0.84 -0.62
C ALA A 140 5.81 0.63 -0.22
N TRP A 141 4.82 0.98 0.60
CA TRP A 141 4.68 2.32 1.14
C TRP A 141 4.49 2.31 2.64
N GLU A 142 5.25 3.17 3.29
CA GLU A 142 5.05 3.58 4.68
C GLU A 142 4.15 4.81 4.69
N CYS A 143 3.03 4.75 5.40
CA CYS A 143 2.02 5.80 5.45
C CYS A 143 2.10 6.53 6.79
N LYS A 144 2.19 7.86 6.73
CA LYS A 144 2.31 8.69 7.93
C LYS A 144 1.41 9.91 7.85
N PHE A 145 0.42 9.96 8.75
CA PHE A 145 -0.57 11.02 8.80
C PHE A 145 -0.41 11.84 10.08
N TYR A 146 0.08 13.07 9.96
CA TYR A 146 0.38 13.92 11.12
C TYR A 146 -0.33 15.27 11.05
N SER A 147 -0.82 15.74 12.20
CA SER A 147 -1.20 17.14 12.40
C SER A 147 0.02 18.05 12.59
N GLY A 148 1.13 17.47 13.08
CA GLY A 148 2.42 18.13 13.26
C GLY A 148 3.45 17.79 12.16
N GLY A 149 4.72 18.09 12.42
CA GLY A 149 5.83 17.76 11.51
C GLY A 149 6.16 16.26 11.50
N LEU A 150 6.59 15.72 10.35
CA LEU A 150 7.08 14.34 10.29
C LEU A 150 8.36 14.17 11.12
N ASP A 151 8.41 13.12 11.92
CA ASP A 151 9.64 12.75 12.62
C ASP A 151 10.65 12.11 11.64
N LYS A 152 11.88 12.62 11.68
CA LYS A 152 13.02 12.07 10.94
C LYS A 152 13.33 10.62 11.32
N SER A 153 13.02 10.21 12.55
CA SER A 153 13.26 8.84 13.03
C SER A 153 12.51 7.80 12.18
N LEU A 154 11.28 8.13 11.77
CA LEU A 154 10.41 7.29 10.96
C LEU A 154 11.00 7.07 9.57
N GLY A 155 11.45 8.14 8.92
CA GLY A 155 12.10 8.04 7.61
C GLY A 155 13.37 7.19 7.64
N ARG A 156 14.18 7.30 8.71
CA ARG A 156 15.36 6.45 8.89
C ARG A 156 14.98 4.97 9.13
N ALA A 157 13.99 4.73 9.97
CA ALA A 157 13.48 3.38 10.24
C ALA A 157 12.97 2.72 8.96
N PHE A 158 12.21 3.44 8.14
CA PHE A 158 11.70 2.94 6.88
C PHE A 158 12.82 2.57 5.90
N VAL A 159 13.91 3.33 5.82
CA VAL A 159 15.05 2.87 4.99
C VAL A 159 15.71 1.62 5.56
N GLY A 160 15.80 1.49 6.88
CA GLY A 160 16.28 0.26 7.52
C GLY A 160 15.41 -0.95 7.11
N LEU A 161 14.09 -0.80 7.18
CA LEU A 161 13.12 -1.79 6.74
C LEU A 161 13.31 -2.13 5.25
N MET A 162 13.37 -1.14 4.37
CA MET A 162 13.54 -1.38 2.93
C MET A 162 14.88 -2.05 2.60
N SER A 163 15.94 -1.73 3.36
CA SER A 163 17.22 -2.43 3.26
C SER A 163 17.07 -3.90 3.63
N ASP A 164 16.31 -4.22 4.68
CA ASP A 164 16.09 -5.60 5.10
C ASP A 164 15.15 -6.36 4.14
N LEU A 165 14.22 -5.66 3.47
CA LEU A 165 13.42 -6.23 2.38
C LEU A 165 14.24 -6.48 1.09
N GLY A 166 15.46 -5.94 1.01
CA GLY A 166 16.35 -6.10 -0.13
C GLY A 166 15.87 -5.36 -1.38
N THR A 167 16.50 -5.63 -2.53
CA THR A 167 16.42 -4.77 -3.74
C THR A 167 15.48 -5.28 -4.83
N LYS A 168 14.68 -6.33 -4.55
CA LYS A 168 13.80 -6.94 -5.57
C LYS A 168 12.50 -6.16 -5.81
N HIS A 169 12.16 -5.22 -4.93
CA HIS A 169 11.07 -4.28 -5.14
C HIS A 169 11.41 -3.29 -6.26
N ARG A 170 10.37 -2.73 -6.91
CA ARG A 170 10.50 -1.82 -8.05
C ARG A 170 10.34 -0.37 -7.68
N ILE A 171 9.49 -0.10 -6.71
CA ILE A 171 9.22 1.23 -6.20
C ILE A 171 8.91 1.10 -4.70
N SER A 172 9.37 2.06 -3.92
CA SER A 172 8.98 2.16 -2.52
C SER A 172 8.96 3.63 -2.14
N GLY A 173 8.11 4.01 -1.19
CA GLY A 173 8.00 5.42 -0.83
C GLY A 173 7.42 5.67 0.54
N MET A 174 7.69 6.85 1.07
CA MET A 174 7.03 7.32 2.28
C MET A 174 5.91 8.28 1.89
N CYS A 175 4.68 7.84 2.12
CA CYS A 175 3.47 8.60 1.85
C CYS A 175 3.12 9.44 3.08
N SER A 176 3.00 10.76 2.91
CA SER A 176 2.53 11.62 4.01
C SER A 176 1.70 12.81 3.56
N ASN A 177 0.73 13.17 4.40
CA ASN A 177 -0.10 14.37 4.25
C ASN A 177 0.69 15.67 4.48
N ASN A 178 1.85 15.59 5.14
CA ASN A 178 2.72 16.73 5.40
C ASN A 178 4.06 16.58 4.66
N SER A 179 4.91 17.60 4.71
CA SER A 179 6.24 17.59 4.11
C SER A 179 7.32 17.89 5.15
N HIS A 180 8.52 17.36 4.93
CA HIS A 180 9.65 17.64 5.78
C HIS A 180 10.93 17.75 4.93
N GLN A 181 11.53 18.94 4.85
CA GLN A 181 12.67 19.20 3.95
C GLN A 181 13.84 18.25 4.20
N GLY A 182 14.28 18.10 5.45
CA GLY A 182 15.37 17.18 5.76
C GLY A 182 15.09 15.69 5.44
N LEU A 183 13.83 15.29 5.30
CA LEU A 183 13.48 13.93 4.86
C LEU A 183 13.46 13.85 3.34
N LYS A 184 13.02 14.91 2.64
CA LYS A 184 13.19 15.04 1.18
C LYS A 184 14.67 14.91 0.82
N ASP A 185 15.54 15.63 1.52
CA ASP A 185 16.99 15.60 1.28
C ASP A 185 17.56 14.21 1.59
N TYR A 186 17.13 13.60 2.70
CA TYR A 186 17.55 12.24 3.09
C TYR A 186 17.15 11.17 2.07
N PHE A 187 16.00 11.32 1.41
CA PHE A 187 15.50 10.41 0.38
C PHE A 187 16.00 10.71 -1.04
N SER A 188 16.70 11.83 -1.27
CA SER A 188 17.20 12.19 -2.61
C SER A 188 18.14 11.17 -3.29
N PRO A 189 18.94 10.34 -2.59
CA PRO A 189 19.77 9.33 -3.25
C PRO A 189 18.94 8.23 -3.94
N LYS A 190 19.36 7.78 -5.13
CA LYS A 190 18.64 6.81 -6.00
C LYS A 190 18.24 5.46 -5.36
N ASN A 191 18.88 5.05 -4.26
CA ASN A 191 18.59 3.79 -3.57
C ASN A 191 17.76 4.00 -2.30
N ARG A 192 17.04 5.12 -2.20
CA ARG A 192 16.16 5.45 -1.09
C ARG A 192 14.70 5.44 -1.56
N PRO A 193 13.74 5.26 -0.63
CA PRO A 193 12.33 5.36 -0.97
C PRO A 193 11.94 6.77 -1.41
N ASP A 194 10.97 6.88 -2.31
CA ASP A 194 10.49 8.13 -2.86
C ASP A 194 9.68 8.94 -1.81
N PRO A 195 9.90 10.27 -1.70
CA PRO A 195 9.13 11.13 -0.79
C PRO A 195 7.79 11.55 -1.41
N HIS A 196 6.73 10.77 -1.19
CA HIS A 196 5.37 11.16 -1.58
C HIS A 196 4.70 12.03 -0.51
N PHE A 197 5.21 13.27 -0.37
CA PHE A 197 4.74 14.24 0.61
C PHE A 197 3.61 15.13 0.08
N GLN A 198 2.81 15.65 1.02
CA GLN A 198 1.55 16.33 0.70
C GLN A 198 0.64 15.46 -0.18
N LEU A 199 0.74 14.13 -0.05
CA LEU A 199 -0.16 13.19 -0.69
C LEU A 199 -1.46 13.20 0.10
N SER A 200 -2.50 13.80 -0.45
CA SER A 200 -3.80 13.94 0.23
C SER A 200 -4.87 14.32 -0.78
N PRO A 201 -6.16 14.01 -0.52
CA PRO A 201 -7.26 14.36 -1.43
C PRO A 201 -7.43 15.87 -1.64
N LEU A 202 -6.81 16.69 -0.78
CA LEU A 202 -6.77 18.15 -0.95
C LEU A 202 -5.73 18.62 -1.98
N TYR A 203 -4.85 17.74 -2.46
CA TYR A 203 -3.75 18.04 -3.36
C TYR A 203 -3.74 17.06 -4.56
N PRO A 204 -4.74 17.16 -5.46
CA PRO A 204 -4.95 16.19 -6.54
C PRO A 204 -3.78 16.08 -7.53
N ASP A 205 -2.92 17.09 -7.64
CA ASP A 205 -1.73 17.00 -8.49
C ASP A 205 -0.66 16.06 -7.91
N ASN A 206 -0.54 16.01 -6.57
CA ASN A 206 0.35 15.04 -5.92
C ASN A 206 -0.20 13.60 -6.03
N GLU A 207 -1.53 13.43 -6.05
CA GLU A 207 -2.14 12.14 -6.38
C GLU A 207 -1.77 11.70 -7.80
N LYS A 208 -1.92 12.58 -8.80
CA LYS A 208 -1.59 12.27 -10.19
C LYS A 208 -0.13 11.88 -10.33
N LEU A 209 0.77 12.57 -9.64
CA LEU A 209 2.19 12.24 -9.64
C LEU A 209 2.44 10.84 -9.08
N PHE A 210 1.94 10.55 -7.87
CA PHE A 210 2.05 9.23 -7.24
C PHE A 210 1.51 8.10 -8.14
N VAL A 211 0.31 8.29 -8.68
CA VAL A 211 -0.37 7.32 -9.54
C VAL A 211 0.43 7.07 -10.82
N SER A 212 0.93 8.12 -11.46
CA SER A 212 1.75 8.04 -12.67
C SER A 212 3.09 7.33 -12.42
N GLU A 213 3.78 7.65 -11.33
CA GLU A 213 5.04 7.01 -10.93
C GLU A 213 4.86 5.51 -10.71
N LEU A 214 3.83 5.12 -9.96
CA LEU A 214 3.50 3.72 -9.74
C LEU A 214 3.12 3.01 -11.06
N ALA A 215 2.29 3.63 -11.90
CA ALA A 215 1.90 3.07 -13.18
C ALA A 215 3.14 2.82 -14.08
N VAL A 216 4.07 3.78 -14.13
CA VAL A 216 5.33 3.64 -14.87
C VAL A 216 6.18 2.49 -14.31
N ALA A 217 6.32 2.40 -12.98
CA ALA A 217 7.08 1.34 -12.33
C ALA A 217 6.51 -0.06 -12.64
N LEU A 218 5.19 -0.22 -12.53
CA LEU A 218 4.49 -1.47 -12.83
C LEU A 218 4.60 -1.84 -14.32
N ARG A 219 4.47 -0.87 -15.23
CA ARG A 219 4.63 -1.10 -16.68
C ARG A 219 6.03 -1.62 -17.00
N LYS A 220 7.07 -0.95 -16.49
CA LYS A 220 8.48 -1.37 -16.71
C LYS A 220 8.74 -2.80 -16.24
N MET A 221 8.12 -3.21 -15.14
CA MET A 221 8.28 -4.56 -14.60
C MET A 221 7.74 -5.66 -15.52
N VAL A 222 6.67 -5.40 -16.26
CA VAL A 222 6.02 -6.41 -17.11
C VAL A 222 6.42 -6.32 -18.59
N SER A 223 7.17 -5.29 -18.97
CA SER A 223 7.69 -5.10 -20.33
C SER A 223 9.13 -5.61 -20.51
N GLY A 224 9.81 -5.99 -19.44
CA GLY A 224 11.14 -6.62 -19.48
C GLY A 224 11.02 -8.12 -19.27
#